data_AF-A0A7K3YZV8-F1
#
_entry.id   AF-A0A7K3YZV8-F1
#
_cell.length_a   1.000
_cell.length_b   1.000
_cell.length_c   1.000
_cell.angle_alpha   90.00
_cell.angle_beta   90.00
_cell.angle_gamma   90.00
#
_symmetry.space_group_name_H-M   'P 1'
#
loop_
_entity.id
_entity.type
_entity.pdbx_description
1 polymer ?
#
loop_
_entity_poly.entity_id
_entity_poly.type
_entity_poly.pdbx_seq_one_letter_code
_entity_poly.pdbx_strand_id
1 'polypeptide(L)'
;YSTAYYEKPDAGTMADKGWCGADLIFDLDADHIVRGPYDQMLARVKKETQKLLDMLTVEFGMDKKTIELVFSGGRGYHVHIRDLAFRGWGSAERRELIDYICGIGFDPAAMLAGKVPLGPSWHGRYRESLTDYLRWLMALPPEDAMSHLTAIDGIGRESATTFLKKCGDLITDIEKRPSAMIAKNRVLTIILSLQEGEFKKRLLSRAALADEPVTTDTKRLIRMPTSLHGGSGMRVQPLELRDLPGFDPLIDAVVFGTRDVKVNLNFNMNMPMLGSTYELKKGITTVPEAVAVFLCARGAAEIA
;
A
#
# COMPACT_ATOMS: atom_id res chain seq x y z
N TYR A 1 -20.62 3.90 7.63
CA TYR A 1 -21.73 3.84 6.67
C TYR A 1 -21.45 2.74 5.65
N SER A 2 -22.47 2.23 4.96
CA SER A 2 -22.26 1.19 3.95
C SER A 2 -21.78 1.81 2.64
N THR A 3 -20.90 1.07 1.98
CA THR A 3 -20.40 1.37 0.64
C THR A 3 -21.36 0.87 -0.44
N ALA A 4 -22.32 0.05 -0.04
CA ALA A 4 -23.34 -0.54 -0.88
C ALA A 4 -24.65 0.25 -0.82
N TYR A 5 -25.34 0.25 -1.95
CA TYR A 5 -26.66 0.82 -2.13
C TYR A 5 -27.70 -0.29 -1.99
N TYR A 6 -28.78 0.01 -1.27
CA TYR A 6 -29.85 -0.93 -0.98
C TYR A 6 -31.19 -0.26 -1.20
N GLU A 7 -32.19 -1.00 -1.68
CA GLU A 7 -33.58 -0.53 -1.75
C GLU A 7 -34.15 -0.34 -0.34
N LYS A 8 -33.84 -1.27 0.57
CA LYS A 8 -34.32 -1.31 1.97
C LYS A 8 -33.14 -1.47 2.92
N PRO A 9 -32.33 -0.42 3.17
CA PRO A 9 -31.12 -0.51 3.98
C PRO A 9 -31.38 -0.93 5.44
N ASP A 10 -32.60 -0.71 5.93
CA ASP A 10 -33.10 -1.04 7.27
C ASP A 10 -33.68 -2.45 7.41
N ALA A 11 -33.78 -3.23 6.32
CA ALA A 11 -34.30 -4.60 6.39
C ALA A 11 -33.45 -5.52 7.27
N GLY A 12 -34.11 -6.46 7.96
CA GLY A 12 -33.49 -7.32 8.98
C GLY A 12 -32.51 -8.37 8.45
N THR A 13 -32.61 -8.76 7.18
CA THR A 13 -31.68 -9.70 6.54
C THR A 13 -31.05 -9.09 5.29
N MET A 14 -29.85 -9.56 4.93
CA MET A 14 -29.14 -9.05 3.74
C MET A 14 -29.84 -9.39 2.42
N ALA A 15 -30.63 -10.46 2.37
CA ALA A 15 -31.40 -10.82 1.19
C ALA A 15 -32.55 -9.81 0.96
N ASP A 16 -33.18 -9.35 2.04
CA ASP A 16 -34.33 -8.45 1.98
C ASP A 16 -33.96 -7.00 1.69
N LYS A 17 -32.67 -6.64 1.82
CA LYS A 17 -32.21 -5.27 1.58
C LYS A 17 -32.30 -4.84 0.11
N GLY A 18 -32.30 -5.79 -0.83
CA GLY A 18 -32.27 -5.49 -2.27
C GLY A 18 -30.99 -4.74 -2.67
N TRP A 19 -29.86 -5.45 -2.78
CA TRP A 19 -28.58 -4.84 -3.17
C TRP A 19 -28.65 -4.26 -4.59
N CYS A 20 -28.34 -2.97 -4.73
CA CYS A 20 -28.42 -2.22 -5.99
C CYS A 20 -27.05 -1.91 -6.61
N GLY A 21 -25.96 -2.26 -5.93
CA GLY A 21 -24.61 -1.89 -6.33
C GLY A 21 -23.75 -1.46 -5.14
N ALA A 22 -22.48 -1.18 -5.40
CA ALA A 22 -21.57 -0.64 -4.38
C ALA A 22 -20.49 0.26 -5.01
N ASP A 23 -20.06 1.26 -4.27
CA ASP A 23 -18.85 2.03 -4.60
C ASP A 23 -17.65 1.07 -4.69
N LEU A 24 -16.69 1.37 -5.58
CA LEU A 24 -15.41 0.68 -5.61
C LEU A 24 -14.46 1.39 -4.65
N ILE A 25 -13.86 0.64 -3.73
CA ILE A 25 -13.11 1.24 -2.62
C ILE A 25 -11.79 0.53 -2.43
N PHE A 26 -10.75 1.31 -2.21
CA PHE A 26 -9.44 0.83 -1.80
C PHE A 26 -9.15 1.35 -0.41
N ASP A 27 -8.59 0.49 0.44
CA ASP A 27 -8.09 0.85 1.76
C ASP A 27 -6.59 0.61 1.81
N LEU A 28 -5.84 1.62 2.24
CA LEU A 28 -4.42 1.50 2.49
C LEU A 28 -4.19 1.72 3.97
N ASP A 29 -3.83 0.65 4.69
CA ASP A 29 -3.41 0.72 6.10
C ASP A 29 -1.89 0.55 6.20
N ALA A 30 -1.24 1.45 6.94
CA ALA A 30 0.19 1.38 7.18
C ALA A 30 0.65 0.06 7.83
N ASP A 31 -0.19 -0.62 8.62
CA ASP A 31 0.15 -1.91 9.23
C ASP A 31 0.51 -2.99 8.19
N HIS A 32 -0.12 -2.94 7.01
CA HIS A 32 0.15 -3.86 5.91
C HIS A 32 1.41 -3.49 5.10
N ILE A 33 1.94 -2.29 5.33
CA ILE A 33 2.99 -1.70 4.50
C ILE A 33 4.33 -1.63 5.25
N VAL A 34 4.32 -1.13 6.49
CA VAL A 34 5.54 -0.90 7.27
C VAL A 34 5.25 -0.89 8.77
N ARG A 35 6.19 -1.42 9.56
CA ARG A 35 6.22 -1.25 11.02
C ARG A 35 7.32 -0.26 11.38
N GLY A 36 7.01 0.69 12.26
CA GLY A 36 7.98 1.70 12.69
C GLY A 36 7.33 2.82 13.49
N PRO A 37 8.03 3.95 13.67
CA PRO A 37 7.46 5.16 14.24
C PRO A 37 6.21 5.63 13.48
N TYR A 38 5.25 6.19 14.22
CA TYR A 38 3.91 6.46 13.71
C TYR A 38 3.88 7.44 12.53
N ASP A 39 4.68 8.50 12.62
CA ASP A 39 4.90 9.49 11.55
C ASP A 39 5.47 8.85 10.27
N GLN A 40 6.45 7.94 10.41
CA GLN A 40 7.03 7.24 9.27
C GLN A 40 6.03 6.29 8.62
N MET A 41 5.20 5.62 9.42
CA MET A 41 4.08 4.80 8.94
C MET A 41 3.10 5.65 8.11
N LEU A 42 2.69 6.82 8.61
CA LEU A 42 1.80 7.75 7.92
C LEU A 42 2.42 8.30 6.62
N ALA A 43 3.70 8.66 6.65
CA ALA A 43 4.41 9.13 5.46
C ALA A 43 4.51 8.03 4.39
N ARG A 44 4.71 6.77 4.81
CA ARG A 44 4.79 5.64 3.88
C ARG A 44 3.44 5.32 3.24
N VAL A 45 2.36 5.23 4.03
CA VAL A 45 1.02 4.93 3.48
C VAL A 45 0.52 6.04 2.54
N LYS A 46 0.90 7.30 2.80
CA LYS A 46 0.66 8.42 1.88
C LYS A 46 1.35 8.22 0.52
N LYS A 47 2.60 7.73 0.51
CA LYS A 47 3.30 7.37 -0.75
C LYS A 47 2.61 6.24 -1.49
N GLU A 48 2.18 5.19 -0.78
CA GLU A 48 1.43 4.08 -1.42
C GLU A 48 0.08 4.56 -1.97
N THR A 49 -0.59 5.49 -1.27
CA THR A 49 -1.85 6.10 -1.72
C THR A 49 -1.63 6.88 -3.02
N GLN A 50 -0.53 7.64 -3.12
CA GLN A 50 -0.19 8.34 -4.36
C GLN A 50 0.02 7.36 -5.53
N LYS A 51 0.72 6.24 -5.32
CA LYS A 51 0.89 5.22 -6.37
C LYS A 51 -0.45 4.66 -6.84
N LEU A 52 -1.37 4.37 -5.91
CA LEU A 52 -2.71 3.92 -6.26
C LEU A 52 -3.42 4.96 -7.14
N LEU A 53 -3.43 6.22 -6.72
CA LEU A 53 -4.07 7.30 -7.48
C LEU A 53 -3.47 7.46 -8.88
N ASP A 54 -2.14 7.31 -9.00
CA ASP A 54 -1.45 7.34 -10.29
C ASP A 54 -1.88 6.16 -11.16
N MET A 55 -1.95 4.93 -10.63
CA MET A 55 -2.45 3.78 -11.38
C MET A 55 -3.90 4.00 -11.85
N LEU A 56 -4.81 4.40 -10.96
CA LEU A 56 -6.22 4.59 -11.27
C LEU A 56 -6.44 5.70 -12.32
N THR A 57 -5.69 6.80 -12.23
CA THR A 57 -5.92 7.97 -13.10
C THR A 57 -5.10 7.95 -14.39
N VAL A 58 -3.85 7.46 -14.35
CA VAL A 58 -2.94 7.47 -15.50
C VAL A 58 -3.05 6.18 -16.31
N GLU A 59 -3.18 5.03 -15.66
CA GLU A 59 -3.21 3.74 -16.37
C GLU A 59 -4.63 3.32 -16.72
N PHE A 60 -5.55 3.40 -15.75
CA PHE A 60 -6.96 3.07 -15.98
C PHE A 60 -7.77 4.24 -16.55
N GLY A 61 -7.21 5.45 -16.56
CA GLY A 61 -7.88 6.62 -17.12
C GLY A 61 -9.14 7.04 -16.37
N MET A 62 -9.28 6.68 -15.09
CA MET A 62 -10.45 7.05 -14.29
C MET A 62 -10.52 8.58 -14.11
N ASP A 63 -11.73 9.14 -14.22
CA ASP A 63 -11.94 10.57 -14.00
C ASP A 63 -11.70 10.91 -12.53
N LYS A 64 -10.73 11.80 -12.28
CA LYS A 64 -10.39 12.34 -10.96
C LYS A 64 -11.61 12.87 -10.19
N LYS A 65 -12.64 13.38 -10.89
CA LYS A 65 -13.88 13.89 -10.27
C LYS A 65 -14.74 12.79 -9.63
N THR A 66 -14.54 11.53 -10.03
CA THR A 66 -15.26 10.39 -9.44
C THR A 66 -14.53 9.80 -8.24
N ILE A 67 -13.31 10.29 -7.94
CA ILE A 67 -12.45 9.77 -6.88
C ILE A 67 -12.60 10.65 -5.64
N GLU A 68 -13.10 10.09 -4.55
CA GLU A 68 -13.07 10.72 -3.23
C GLU A 68 -11.97 10.11 -2.38
N LEU A 69 -11.03 10.94 -1.95
CA LEU A 69 -9.93 10.55 -1.06
C LEU A 69 -10.27 10.94 0.38
N VAL A 70 -10.07 10.02 1.31
CA VAL A 70 -10.38 10.22 2.72
C VAL A 70 -9.24 9.67 3.58
N PHE A 71 -8.62 10.49 4.40
CA PHE A 71 -7.78 9.99 5.49
C PHE A 71 -8.67 9.28 6.52
N SER A 72 -8.35 8.04 6.86
CA SER A 72 -9.20 7.18 7.70
C SER A 72 -9.34 7.65 9.15
N GLY A 73 -8.59 8.69 9.54
CA GLY A 73 -8.46 9.17 10.91
C GLY A 73 -7.49 8.32 11.74
N GLY A 74 -6.99 7.21 11.20
CA GLY A 74 -6.05 6.32 11.87
C GLY A 74 -4.71 6.32 11.17
N ARG A 75 -4.46 5.25 10.42
CA ARG A 75 -3.14 4.91 9.87
C ARG A 75 -3.14 4.81 8.35
N GLY A 76 -4.12 5.41 7.69
CA GLY A 76 -4.42 5.03 6.32
C GLY A 76 -5.34 5.98 5.58
N TYR A 77 -5.60 5.61 4.33
CA TYR A 77 -6.47 6.34 3.43
C TYR A 77 -7.47 5.38 2.79
N HIS A 78 -8.69 5.87 2.62
CA HIS A 78 -9.68 5.24 1.76
C HIS A 78 -9.77 6.03 0.45
N VAL A 79 -9.77 5.32 -0.66
CA VAL A 79 -10.03 5.87 -1.99
C VAL A 79 -11.35 5.30 -2.48
N HIS A 80 -12.35 6.15 -2.64
CA HIS A 80 -13.67 5.77 -3.14
C HIS A 80 -13.80 6.18 -4.60
N ILE A 81 -14.25 5.26 -5.45
CA ILE A 81 -14.58 5.51 -6.85
C ILE A 81 -16.11 5.45 -6.99
N ARG A 82 -16.71 6.61 -7.28
CA ARG A 82 -18.16 6.81 -7.41
C ARG A 82 -18.66 6.84 -8.85
N ASP A 83 -17.96 6.17 -9.75
CA ASP A 83 -18.40 6.02 -11.13
C ASP A 83 -19.50 4.94 -11.24
N LEU A 84 -20.55 5.25 -12.00
CA LEU A 84 -21.64 4.32 -12.29
C LEU A 84 -21.16 3.06 -13.03
N ALA A 85 -20.09 3.17 -13.81
CA ALA A 85 -19.51 2.05 -14.57
C ALA A 85 -19.07 0.89 -13.67
N PHE A 86 -18.63 1.16 -12.43
CA PHE A 86 -18.15 0.15 -11.47
C PHE A 86 -19.23 -0.28 -10.47
N ARG A 87 -20.36 0.44 -10.39
CA ARG A 87 -21.36 0.23 -9.35
C ARG A 87 -21.92 -1.19 -9.33
N GLY A 88 -22.10 -1.80 -10.51
CA GLY A 88 -22.61 -3.16 -10.67
C GLY A 88 -21.57 -4.27 -10.54
N TRP A 89 -20.28 -3.94 -10.37
CA TRP A 89 -19.23 -4.96 -10.31
C TRP A 89 -19.38 -5.83 -9.06
N GLY A 90 -19.29 -7.15 -9.27
CA GLY A 90 -19.24 -8.14 -8.21
C GLY A 90 -17.83 -8.31 -7.65
N SER A 91 -17.68 -9.27 -6.74
CA SER A 91 -16.40 -9.53 -6.07
C SER A 91 -15.33 -10.07 -7.03
N ALA A 92 -15.71 -10.75 -8.11
CA ALA A 92 -14.76 -11.31 -9.08
C ALA A 92 -14.12 -10.23 -9.95
N GLU A 93 -14.89 -9.29 -10.49
CA GLU A 93 -14.35 -8.18 -11.28
C GLU A 93 -13.47 -7.27 -10.42
N ARG A 94 -13.88 -7.04 -9.17
CA ARG A 94 -13.09 -6.28 -8.19
C ARG A 94 -11.79 -7.00 -7.83
N ARG A 95 -11.79 -8.34 -7.80
CA ARG A 95 -10.60 -9.18 -7.56
C ARG A 95 -9.56 -8.96 -8.65
N GLU A 96 -9.97 -9.03 -9.92
CA GLU A 96 -9.04 -8.81 -11.04
C GLU A 96 -8.40 -7.40 -11.00
N LEU A 97 -9.21 -6.38 -10.64
CA LEU A 97 -8.69 -5.01 -10.53
C LEU A 97 -7.68 -4.88 -9.38
N ILE A 98 -8.00 -5.41 -8.19
CA ILE A 98 -7.09 -5.29 -7.05
C ILE A 98 -5.83 -6.14 -7.23
N ASP A 99 -5.94 -7.31 -7.88
CA ASP A 99 -4.79 -8.15 -8.20
C ASP A 99 -3.86 -7.43 -9.19
N TYR A 100 -4.40 -6.72 -10.19
CA TYR A 100 -3.60 -5.83 -11.02
C TYR A 100 -2.90 -4.75 -10.19
N ILE A 101 -3.62 -4.04 -9.31
CA ILE A 101 -3.06 -2.94 -8.52
C ILE A 101 -1.94 -3.41 -7.56
N CYS A 102 -2.14 -4.56 -6.92
CA CYS A 102 -1.21 -5.20 -6.00
C CYS A 102 -0.09 -5.99 -6.71
N GLY A 103 -0.22 -6.20 -8.01
CA GLY A 103 0.75 -6.90 -8.83
C GLY A 103 0.82 -8.41 -8.62
N ILE A 104 -0.35 -9.02 -8.51
CA ILE A 104 -0.55 -10.43 -8.19
C ILE A 104 -0.93 -11.19 -9.46
N GLY A 105 -0.55 -12.47 -9.52
CA GLY A 105 -0.97 -13.37 -10.61
C GLY A 105 -0.26 -13.19 -11.94
N PHE A 106 0.81 -12.38 -12.04
CA PHE A 106 1.52 -12.21 -13.30
C PHE A 106 2.37 -13.41 -13.69
N ASP A 107 2.17 -13.86 -14.93
CA ASP A 107 3.07 -14.79 -15.59
C ASP A 107 4.39 -14.09 -15.99
N PRO A 108 5.56 -14.57 -15.50
CA PRO A 108 6.84 -13.95 -15.82
C PRO A 108 7.16 -13.90 -17.31
N ALA A 109 6.78 -14.94 -18.07
CA ALA A 109 7.07 -14.99 -19.50
C ALA A 109 6.26 -13.92 -20.27
N ALA A 110 4.99 -13.72 -19.92
CA ALA A 110 4.16 -12.65 -20.43
C ALA A 110 4.73 -11.27 -20.07
N MET A 111 5.16 -11.05 -18.81
CA MET A 111 5.72 -9.76 -18.39
C MET A 111 7.01 -9.40 -19.13
N LEU A 112 7.84 -10.40 -19.43
CA LEU A 112 9.10 -10.22 -20.18
C LEU A 112 8.91 -10.16 -21.70
N ALA A 113 7.74 -10.52 -22.22
CA ALA A 113 7.41 -10.49 -23.64
C ALA A 113 6.62 -9.24 -24.06
N GLY A 114 6.58 -8.96 -25.36
CA GLY A 114 5.81 -7.85 -25.93
C GLY A 114 6.63 -6.57 -26.07
N LYS A 115 6.03 -5.54 -26.67
CA LYS A 115 6.73 -4.27 -26.97
C LYS A 115 7.17 -3.54 -25.70
N VAL A 116 8.08 -2.58 -25.86
CA VAL A 116 8.38 -1.62 -24.80
C VAL A 116 7.12 -0.78 -24.56
N PRO A 117 6.62 -0.68 -23.31
CA PRO A 117 5.41 0.09 -23.02
C PRO A 117 5.59 1.57 -23.37
N LEU A 118 4.54 2.19 -23.91
CA LEU A 118 4.51 3.63 -24.18
C LEU A 118 4.14 4.46 -22.93
N GLY A 119 3.77 3.81 -21.82
CA GLY A 119 3.38 4.43 -20.57
C GLY A 119 3.50 3.45 -19.38
N PRO A 120 3.11 3.90 -18.17
CA PRO A 120 3.16 3.08 -16.96
C PRO A 120 2.35 1.80 -17.14
N SER A 121 2.94 0.66 -16.79
CA SER A 121 2.30 -0.65 -16.89
C SER A 121 3.07 -1.69 -16.10
N TRP A 122 2.47 -2.86 -15.88
CA TRP A 122 3.17 -3.96 -15.23
C TRP A 122 4.28 -4.59 -16.06
N HIS A 123 4.22 -4.56 -17.39
CA HIS A 123 5.38 -4.93 -18.21
C HIS A 123 6.60 -4.05 -17.88
N GLY A 124 6.40 -2.73 -17.79
CA GLY A 124 7.45 -1.78 -17.43
C GLY A 124 7.96 -2.02 -16.01
N ARG A 125 7.06 -2.02 -15.02
CA ARG A 125 7.40 -2.24 -13.60
C ARG A 125 8.15 -3.56 -13.40
N TYR A 126 7.70 -4.64 -14.00
CA TYR A 126 8.30 -5.96 -13.84
C TYR A 126 9.71 -6.02 -14.43
N ARG A 127 9.88 -5.52 -15.66
CA ARG A 127 11.18 -5.47 -16.34
C ARG A 127 12.16 -4.58 -15.60
N GLU A 128 11.72 -3.40 -15.17
CA GLU A 128 12.54 -2.48 -14.37
C GLU A 128 12.97 -3.12 -13.05
N SER A 129 12.04 -3.69 -12.26
CA SER A 129 12.37 -4.39 -11.02
C SER A 129 13.35 -5.54 -11.24
N LEU A 130 13.24 -6.25 -12.37
CA LEU A 130 14.18 -7.30 -12.71
C LEU A 130 15.56 -6.74 -13.07
N THR A 131 15.63 -5.70 -13.90
CA THR A 131 16.91 -5.05 -14.22
C THR A 131 17.58 -4.45 -12.98
N ASP A 132 16.81 -3.86 -12.07
CA ASP A 132 17.31 -3.34 -10.79
C ASP A 132 17.89 -4.46 -9.92
N TYR A 133 17.22 -5.61 -9.89
CA TYR A 133 17.71 -6.79 -9.18
C TYR A 133 19.01 -7.32 -9.80
N LEU A 134 19.10 -7.45 -11.13
CA LEU A 134 20.31 -7.91 -11.82
C LEU A 134 21.47 -6.93 -11.64
N ARG A 135 21.22 -5.62 -11.72
CA ARG A 135 22.21 -4.57 -11.44
C ARG A 135 22.71 -4.63 -10.02
N TRP A 136 21.81 -4.82 -9.06
CA TRP A 136 22.17 -4.99 -7.65
C TRP A 136 23.07 -6.22 -7.46
N LEU A 137 22.73 -7.37 -8.06
CA LEU A 137 23.59 -8.56 -8.03
C LEU A 137 24.99 -8.30 -8.59
N MET A 138 25.10 -7.55 -9.69
CA MET A 138 26.39 -7.21 -10.31
C MET A 138 27.21 -6.21 -9.48
N ALA A 139 26.57 -5.41 -8.63
CA ALA A 139 27.22 -4.44 -7.76
C ALA A 139 27.71 -5.04 -6.44
N LEU A 140 27.25 -6.23 -6.07
CA LEU A 140 27.73 -6.95 -4.89
C LEU A 140 29.17 -7.45 -5.09
N PRO A 141 29.93 -7.61 -3.99
CA PRO A 141 31.15 -8.40 -4.03
C PRO A 141 30.89 -9.79 -4.63
N PRO A 142 31.81 -10.36 -5.44
CA PRO A 142 31.59 -11.64 -6.10
C PRO A 142 31.19 -12.79 -5.17
N GLU A 143 31.78 -12.84 -3.97
CA GLU A 143 31.46 -13.83 -2.94
C GLU A 143 30.05 -13.67 -2.37
N ASP A 144 29.59 -12.42 -2.19
CA ASP A 144 28.25 -12.11 -1.69
C ASP A 144 27.19 -12.42 -2.75
N ALA A 145 27.46 -12.09 -4.02
CA ALA A 145 26.58 -12.43 -5.14
C ALA A 145 26.45 -13.95 -5.30
N MET A 146 27.57 -14.68 -5.16
CA MET A 146 27.58 -16.14 -5.18
C MET A 146 26.80 -16.72 -4.00
N SER A 147 27.01 -16.20 -2.80
CA SER A 147 26.32 -16.63 -1.57
C SER A 147 24.82 -16.38 -1.66
N HIS A 148 24.40 -15.20 -2.16
CA HIS A 148 23.00 -14.86 -2.39
C HIS A 148 22.33 -15.87 -3.35
N LEU A 149 22.95 -16.16 -4.49
CA LEU A 149 22.38 -17.07 -5.48
C LEU A 149 22.37 -18.52 -5.01
N THR A 150 23.42 -18.98 -4.36
CA THR A 150 23.54 -20.38 -3.92
C THR A 150 22.76 -20.69 -2.64
N ALA A 151 22.33 -19.67 -1.90
CA ALA A 151 21.37 -19.81 -0.80
C ALA A 151 19.94 -20.13 -1.30
N ILE A 152 19.67 -19.98 -2.59
CA ILE A 152 18.36 -20.30 -3.19
C ILE A 152 18.36 -21.75 -3.66
N ASP A 153 17.40 -22.52 -3.18
CA ASP A 153 17.22 -23.93 -3.54
C ASP A 153 17.13 -24.12 -5.07
N GLY A 154 17.95 -25.04 -5.59
CA GLY A 154 18.00 -25.38 -7.02
C GLY A 154 19.05 -24.61 -7.84
N ILE A 155 19.77 -23.66 -7.23
CA ILE A 155 20.88 -22.92 -7.86
C ILE A 155 22.22 -23.38 -7.29
N GLY A 156 22.99 -24.13 -8.09
CA GLY A 156 24.36 -24.55 -7.75
C GLY A 156 25.42 -23.51 -8.13
N ARG A 157 26.64 -23.68 -7.60
CA ARG A 157 27.79 -22.77 -7.85
C ARG A 157 28.11 -22.58 -9.34
N GLU A 158 28.11 -23.65 -10.13
CA GLU A 158 28.40 -23.57 -11.57
C GLU A 158 27.32 -22.79 -12.34
N SER A 159 26.05 -23.05 -12.02
CA SER A 159 24.92 -22.32 -12.61
C SER A 159 24.90 -20.85 -12.20
N ALA A 160 25.20 -20.54 -10.94
CA ALA A 160 25.32 -19.17 -10.44
C ALA A 160 26.46 -18.42 -11.12
N THR A 161 27.64 -19.05 -11.25
CA THR A 161 28.80 -18.47 -11.96
C THR A 161 28.45 -18.14 -13.41
N THR A 162 27.78 -19.07 -14.11
CA THR A 162 27.36 -18.86 -15.50
C THR A 162 26.30 -17.76 -15.61
N PHE A 163 25.38 -17.69 -14.65
CA PHE A 163 24.33 -16.68 -14.62
C PHE A 163 24.90 -15.27 -14.39
N LEU A 164 25.80 -15.11 -13.41
CA LEU A 164 26.44 -13.82 -13.10
C LEU A 164 27.19 -13.24 -14.30
N LYS A 165 27.89 -14.09 -15.08
CA LYS A 165 28.56 -13.67 -16.33
C LYS A 165 27.59 -13.15 -17.39
N LYS A 166 26.34 -13.63 -17.38
CA LYS A 166 25.30 -13.27 -18.36
C LYS A 166 24.36 -12.15 -17.89
N CYS A 167 24.49 -11.65 -16.65
CA CYS A 167 23.59 -10.62 -16.14
C CYS A 167 23.57 -9.35 -17.01
N GLY A 168 24.72 -8.90 -17.52
CA GLY A 168 24.79 -7.73 -18.41
C GLY A 168 24.05 -7.92 -19.74
N ASP A 169 24.17 -9.11 -20.33
CA ASP A 169 23.45 -9.47 -21.56
C ASP A 169 21.94 -9.55 -21.29
N LEU A 170 21.54 -10.16 -20.17
CA LEU A 170 20.13 -10.26 -19.76
C LEU A 170 19.50 -8.88 -19.55
N ILE A 171 20.20 -7.95 -18.92
CA ILE A 171 19.72 -6.55 -18.77
C ILE A 171 19.49 -5.94 -20.16
N THR A 172 20.45 -6.10 -21.07
CA THR A 172 20.35 -5.56 -22.44
C THR A 172 19.17 -6.18 -23.19
N ASP A 173 18.95 -7.49 -23.06
CA ASP A 173 17.83 -8.19 -23.68
C ASP A 173 16.48 -7.73 -23.11
N ILE A 174 16.36 -7.56 -21.79
CA ILE A 174 15.13 -7.07 -21.14
C ILE A 174 14.77 -5.66 -21.62
N GLU A 175 15.77 -4.78 -21.74
CA GLU A 175 15.56 -3.37 -22.09
C GLU A 175 15.30 -3.16 -23.59
N LYS A 176 16.02 -3.89 -24.45
CA LYS A 176 16.02 -3.63 -25.90
C LYS A 176 15.28 -4.68 -26.71
N ARG A 177 15.18 -5.92 -26.22
CA ARG A 177 14.67 -7.09 -26.95
C ARG A 177 13.76 -7.97 -26.08
N PRO A 178 12.70 -7.39 -25.45
CA PRO A 178 11.81 -8.13 -24.57
C PRO A 178 11.22 -9.37 -25.26
N SER A 179 11.39 -10.53 -24.62
CA SER A 179 10.96 -11.82 -25.13
C SER A 179 10.64 -12.80 -24.00
N ALA A 180 9.62 -13.62 -24.20
CA ALA A 180 9.29 -14.74 -23.30
C ALA A 180 10.47 -15.73 -23.14
N MET A 181 11.39 -15.77 -24.11
CA MET A 181 12.57 -16.64 -24.06
C MET A 181 13.52 -16.28 -22.91
N ILE A 182 13.51 -15.02 -22.45
CA ILE A 182 14.33 -14.59 -21.30
C ILE A 182 13.94 -15.41 -20.06
N ALA A 183 12.65 -15.66 -19.85
CA ALA A 183 12.12 -16.44 -18.73
C ALA A 183 12.52 -17.93 -18.76
N LYS A 184 13.11 -18.43 -19.87
CA LYS A 184 13.60 -19.83 -19.98
C LYS A 184 14.99 -20.04 -19.40
N ASN A 185 15.68 -18.98 -18.97
CA ASN A 185 16.93 -19.13 -18.24
C ASN A 185 16.64 -19.81 -16.89
N ARG A 186 17.19 -21.01 -16.67
CA ARG A 186 16.92 -21.83 -15.48
C ARG A 186 17.06 -21.09 -14.15
N VAL A 187 18.16 -20.34 -13.96
CA VAL A 187 18.41 -19.60 -12.71
C VAL A 187 17.39 -18.48 -12.56
N LEU A 188 17.10 -17.78 -13.66
CA LEU A 188 16.09 -16.73 -13.68
C LEU A 188 14.71 -17.29 -13.35
N THR A 189 14.29 -18.41 -13.96
CA THR A 189 13.00 -19.05 -13.69
C THR A 189 12.83 -19.34 -12.20
N ILE A 190 13.87 -19.86 -11.54
CA ILE A 190 13.84 -20.11 -10.09
C ILE A 190 13.60 -18.80 -9.34
N ILE A 191 14.41 -17.76 -9.61
CA ILE A 191 14.30 -16.45 -8.96
C ILE A 191 12.92 -15.82 -9.15
N LEU A 192 12.35 -15.89 -10.37
CA LEU A 192 11.04 -15.32 -10.70
C LEU A 192 9.88 -16.09 -10.05
N SER A 193 10.09 -17.36 -9.69
CA SER A 193 9.07 -18.22 -9.04
C SER A 193 9.04 -18.11 -7.51
N LEU A 194 10.05 -17.48 -6.90
CA LEU A 194 10.12 -17.33 -5.46
C LEU A 194 8.99 -16.43 -4.93
N GLN A 195 8.37 -16.87 -3.84
CA GLN A 195 7.36 -16.08 -3.13
C GLN A 195 7.98 -14.98 -2.25
N GLU A 196 9.26 -15.12 -1.93
CA GLU A 196 10.04 -14.18 -1.12
C GLU A 196 11.44 -13.98 -1.71
N GLY A 197 12.10 -12.90 -1.35
CA GLY A 197 13.46 -12.59 -1.78
C GLY A 197 13.61 -11.22 -2.42
N GLU A 198 14.85 -10.86 -2.77
CA GLU A 198 15.20 -9.49 -3.19
C GLU A 198 14.49 -9.04 -4.47
N PHE A 199 14.32 -9.93 -5.45
CA PHE A 199 13.52 -9.62 -6.64
C PHE A 199 12.05 -9.35 -6.27
N LYS A 200 11.41 -10.24 -5.51
CA LYS A 200 10.00 -10.10 -5.13
C LYS A 200 9.76 -8.83 -4.29
N LYS A 201 10.66 -8.50 -3.35
CA LYS A 201 10.62 -7.24 -2.59
C LYS A 201 10.65 -6.01 -3.50
N ARG A 202 11.52 -6.01 -4.51
CA ARG A 202 11.63 -4.93 -5.52
C ARG A 202 10.43 -4.87 -6.45
N LEU A 203 9.78 -6.00 -6.73
CA LEU A 203 8.56 -6.01 -7.53
C LEU A 203 7.37 -5.46 -6.73
N LEU A 204 7.18 -5.93 -5.50
CA LEU A 204 6.13 -5.48 -4.59
C LEU A 204 6.26 -3.98 -4.24
N SER A 205 7.48 -3.44 -4.19
CA SER A 205 7.66 -2.01 -3.94
C SER A 205 7.13 -1.12 -5.08
N ARG A 206 6.92 -1.66 -6.28
CA ARG A 206 6.29 -0.98 -7.42
C ARG A 206 4.76 -1.11 -7.44
N ALA A 207 4.19 -2.02 -6.65
CA ALA A 207 2.74 -2.15 -6.48
C ALA A 207 2.17 -1.02 -5.63
N ALA A 208 0.85 -0.87 -5.64
CA ALA A 208 0.14 -0.15 -4.58
C ALA A 208 -0.44 -1.17 -3.60
N LEU A 209 0.00 -1.11 -2.34
CA LEU A 209 -0.29 -2.12 -1.33
C LEU A 209 -1.63 -1.83 -0.62
N ALA A 210 -2.73 -2.00 -1.36
CA ALA A 210 -4.08 -1.86 -0.85
C ALA A 210 -4.62 -3.18 -0.27
N ASP A 211 -5.56 -3.09 0.66
CA ASP A 211 -6.23 -4.24 1.28
C ASP A 211 -7.24 -4.88 0.31
N GLU A 212 -6.88 -6.05 -0.20
CA GLU A 212 -7.68 -6.84 -1.15
C GLU A 212 -9.09 -7.22 -0.64
N PRO A 213 -9.24 -7.79 0.57
CA PRO A 213 -10.53 -8.01 1.19
C PRO A 213 -11.45 -6.79 1.21
N VAL A 214 -10.92 -5.58 1.39
CA VAL A 214 -11.75 -4.37 1.39
C VAL A 214 -12.31 -4.09 0.00
N THR A 215 -11.46 -4.21 -1.03
CA THR A 215 -11.84 -3.90 -2.41
C THR A 215 -12.86 -4.88 -2.97
N THR A 216 -12.74 -6.15 -2.60
CA THR A 216 -13.61 -7.23 -3.12
C THR A 216 -14.95 -7.37 -2.40
N ASP A 217 -15.08 -6.79 -1.21
CA ASP A 217 -16.33 -6.80 -0.43
C ASP A 217 -17.34 -5.76 -0.94
N THR A 218 -18.41 -6.24 -1.57
CA THR A 218 -19.49 -5.41 -2.13
C THR A 218 -20.48 -4.90 -1.09
N LYS A 219 -20.27 -5.19 0.20
CA LYS A 219 -21.20 -4.87 1.30
C LYS A 219 -20.48 -4.25 2.51
N ARG A 220 -19.24 -3.75 2.30
CA ARG A 220 -18.37 -3.22 3.35
C ARG A 220 -19.01 -2.05 4.10
N LEU A 221 -18.62 -1.92 5.37
CA LEU A 221 -18.80 -0.68 6.12
C LEU A 221 -17.50 0.11 6.12
N ILE A 222 -17.59 1.39 5.78
CA ILE A 222 -16.48 2.33 5.85
C ILE A 222 -16.79 3.43 6.86
N ARG A 223 -15.72 3.97 7.45
CA ARG A 223 -15.81 5.03 8.44
C ARG A 223 -16.38 6.30 7.82
N MET A 224 -17.33 6.94 8.51
CA MET A 224 -17.97 8.14 8.02
C MET A 224 -16.96 9.30 7.91
N PRO A 225 -16.84 9.98 6.75
CA PRO A 225 -16.06 11.20 6.65
C PRO A 225 -16.54 12.21 7.69
N THR A 226 -15.62 13.01 8.23
CA THR A 226 -15.81 14.00 9.31
C THR A 226 -16.08 13.44 10.72
N SER A 227 -16.26 12.13 10.89
CA SER A 227 -16.33 11.49 12.21
C SER A 227 -14.98 11.47 12.93
N LEU A 228 -14.97 11.07 14.22
CA LEU A 228 -13.73 10.81 14.97
C LEU A 228 -13.34 9.33 14.90
N HIS A 229 -12.05 9.08 14.71
CA HIS A 229 -11.49 7.74 14.74
C HIS A 229 -11.20 7.31 16.19
N GLY A 230 -11.89 6.28 16.68
CA GLY A 230 -11.80 5.85 18.07
C GLY A 230 -10.42 5.39 18.57
N GLY A 231 -9.52 4.97 17.67
CA GLY A 231 -8.15 4.55 18.02
C GLY A 231 -7.08 5.65 17.93
N SER A 232 -7.48 6.91 17.72
CA SER A 232 -6.55 8.04 17.62
C SER A 232 -7.13 9.37 18.09
N GLY A 233 -8.45 9.51 18.14
CA GLY A 233 -9.12 10.80 18.35
C GLY A 233 -9.05 11.76 17.16
N MET A 234 -8.42 11.37 16.06
CA MET A 234 -8.30 12.24 14.88
C MET A 234 -9.55 12.18 14.01
N ARG A 235 -9.80 13.27 13.28
CA ARG A 235 -10.89 13.37 12.31
C ARG A 235 -10.61 12.51 11.09
N VAL A 236 -11.65 11.85 10.63
CA VAL A 236 -11.70 11.20 9.32
C VAL A 236 -11.81 12.30 8.27
N GLN A 237 -10.72 12.61 7.59
CA GLN A 237 -10.60 13.84 6.83
C GLN A 237 -10.79 13.58 5.33
N PRO A 238 -11.88 14.07 4.69
CA PRO A 238 -11.95 14.14 3.24
C PRO A 238 -10.88 15.08 2.68
N LEU A 239 -10.32 14.73 1.54
CA LEU A 239 -9.24 15.47 0.87
C LEU A 239 -9.53 15.55 -0.62
N GLU A 240 -9.20 16.70 -1.21
CA GLU A 240 -9.04 16.80 -2.66
C GLU A 240 -7.73 16.12 -3.06
N LEU A 241 -7.69 15.49 -4.24
CA LEU A 241 -6.48 14.78 -4.71
C LEU A 241 -5.24 15.69 -4.78
N ARG A 242 -5.44 16.98 -5.11
CA ARG A 242 -4.36 17.97 -5.19
C ARG A 242 -3.76 18.35 -3.83
N ASP A 243 -4.51 18.14 -2.74
CA ASP A 243 -4.10 18.54 -1.39
C ASP A 243 -3.32 17.42 -0.69
N LEU A 244 -3.39 16.18 -1.20
CA LEU A 244 -2.69 15.03 -0.64
C LEU A 244 -1.19 15.30 -0.40
N PRO A 245 -0.39 15.88 -1.33
CA PRO A 245 1.02 16.14 -1.09
C PRO A 245 1.30 17.04 0.13
N GLY A 246 0.45 18.02 0.40
CA GLY A 246 0.59 18.96 1.52
C GLY A 246 0.00 18.48 2.85
N PHE A 247 -0.91 17.50 2.82
CA PHE A 247 -1.62 17.03 4.01
C PHE A 247 -0.70 16.36 5.04
N ASP A 248 -0.73 16.83 6.29
CA ASP A 248 -0.11 16.22 7.45
C ASP A 248 -1.19 15.77 8.46
N PRO A 249 -1.44 14.45 8.59
CA PRO A 249 -2.47 13.96 9.52
C PRO A 249 -2.23 14.34 10.98
N LEU A 250 -0.97 14.53 11.40
CA LEU A 250 -0.61 14.87 12.78
C LEU A 250 -0.83 16.35 13.10
N ILE A 251 -1.29 17.13 12.13
CA ILE A 251 -1.66 18.54 12.25
C ILE A 251 -3.10 18.73 11.77
N ASP A 252 -3.38 18.38 10.51
CA ASP A 252 -4.63 18.72 9.80
C ASP A 252 -5.84 17.86 10.22
N ALA A 253 -5.59 16.65 10.73
CA ALA A 253 -6.63 15.75 11.23
C ALA A 253 -6.84 15.86 12.75
N VAL A 254 -6.03 16.67 13.45
CA VAL A 254 -6.14 16.88 14.88
C VAL A 254 -7.22 17.92 15.15
N VAL A 255 -8.20 17.58 16.00
CA VAL A 255 -9.36 18.45 16.29
C VAL A 255 -9.44 18.92 17.74
N PHE A 256 -8.71 18.27 18.64
CA PHE A 256 -8.69 18.62 20.05
C PHE A 256 -7.70 19.76 20.31
N GLY A 257 -7.92 20.52 21.38
CA GLY A 257 -7.12 21.68 21.70
C GLY A 257 -5.77 21.34 22.33
N THR A 258 -5.12 22.38 22.83
CA THR A 258 -3.82 22.29 23.50
C THR A 258 -3.88 22.56 24.99
N ARG A 259 -5.06 22.45 25.62
CA ARG A 259 -5.18 22.59 27.07
C ARG A 259 -4.39 21.49 27.77
N ASP A 260 -3.80 21.82 28.91
CA ASP A 260 -3.01 20.88 29.69
C ASP A 260 -3.89 19.76 30.27
N VAL A 261 -3.49 18.52 30.02
CA VAL A 261 -4.13 17.30 30.55
C VAL A 261 -3.08 16.43 31.18
N LYS A 262 -3.34 15.96 32.40
CA LYS A 262 -2.48 14.98 33.08
C LYS A 262 -2.84 13.58 32.62
N VAL A 263 -1.81 12.84 32.22
CA VAL A 263 -1.92 11.45 31.78
C VAL A 263 -0.88 10.60 32.49
N ASN A 264 -1.20 9.35 32.77
CA ASN A 264 -0.29 8.35 33.31
C ASN A 264 0.13 7.38 32.20
N LEU A 265 1.39 7.45 31.77
CA LEU A 265 1.92 6.59 30.70
C LEU A 265 2.43 5.25 31.23
N ASN A 266 2.20 4.21 30.43
CA ASN A 266 2.64 2.84 30.74
C ASN A 266 4.12 2.58 30.40
N PHE A 267 4.68 3.30 29.42
CA PHE A 267 6.06 3.14 28.92
C PHE A 267 6.59 4.44 28.30
N ASN A 268 7.90 4.50 28.05
CA ASN A 268 8.53 5.65 27.40
C ASN A 268 8.24 5.64 25.90
N MET A 269 7.94 6.79 25.30
CA MET A 269 7.73 6.92 23.86
C MET A 269 7.98 8.34 23.37
N ASN A 270 8.23 8.47 22.06
CA ASN A 270 8.23 9.76 21.38
C ASN A 270 7.00 9.85 20.51
N MET A 271 6.25 10.95 20.61
CA MET A 271 5.05 11.18 19.82
C MET A 271 5.12 12.53 19.11
N PRO A 272 5.22 12.56 17.77
CA PRO A 272 5.04 13.79 17.00
C PRO A 272 3.55 14.13 16.87
N MET A 273 3.17 15.37 17.18
CA MET A 273 1.80 15.88 17.02
C MET A 273 1.80 17.41 17.07
N LEU A 274 0.92 18.08 16.31
CA LEU A 274 0.79 19.55 16.30
C LEU A 274 2.13 20.28 16.05
N GLY A 275 2.98 19.72 15.17
CA GLY A 275 4.28 20.31 14.83
C GLY A 275 5.37 20.21 15.91
N SER A 276 5.10 19.51 17.02
CA SER A 276 6.08 19.25 18.09
C SER A 276 6.32 17.76 18.27
N THR A 277 7.50 17.39 18.78
CA THR A 277 7.79 16.01 19.21
C THR A 277 7.82 15.95 20.73
N TYR A 278 6.92 15.17 21.31
CA TYR A 278 6.81 14.98 22.75
C TYR A 278 7.62 13.75 23.17
N GLU A 279 8.68 13.97 23.95
CA GLU A 279 9.45 12.90 24.61
C GLU A 279 8.79 12.54 25.93
N LEU A 280 8.02 11.45 25.93
CA LEU A 280 7.18 11.06 27.05
C LEU A 280 7.83 9.92 27.84
N LYS A 281 7.94 10.11 29.15
CA LYS A 281 8.45 9.10 30.09
C LYS A 281 7.28 8.41 30.80
N LYS A 282 7.50 7.15 31.18
CA LYS A 282 6.58 6.38 32.02
C LYS A 282 6.23 7.15 33.31
N GLY A 283 4.96 7.10 33.70
CA GLY A 283 4.43 7.80 34.86
C GLY A 283 3.55 9.00 34.49
N ILE A 284 3.23 9.83 35.49
CA ILE A 284 2.35 10.98 35.32
C ILE A 284 3.11 12.13 34.64
N THR A 285 2.54 12.63 33.55
CA THR A 285 3.04 13.80 32.83
C THR A 285 1.89 14.68 32.37
N THR A 286 2.18 15.94 32.03
CA THR A 286 1.20 16.88 31.47
C THR A 286 1.48 17.04 30.00
N VAL A 287 0.45 16.85 29.17
CA VAL A 287 0.53 16.98 27.71
C VAL A 287 -0.66 17.77 27.18
N PRO A 288 -0.59 18.33 25.96
CA PRO A 288 -1.75 18.93 25.31
C PRO A 288 -2.91 17.93 25.15
N GLU A 289 -4.15 18.40 25.26
CA GLU A 289 -5.35 17.57 25.15
C GLU A 289 -5.37 16.66 23.91
N ALA A 290 -4.99 17.17 22.75
CA ALA A 290 -4.87 16.35 21.54
C ALA A 290 -3.94 15.13 21.72
N VAL A 291 -2.79 15.34 22.36
CA VAL A 291 -1.82 14.27 22.64
C VAL A 291 -2.40 13.30 23.67
N ALA A 292 -3.05 13.81 24.73
CA ALA A 292 -3.68 12.98 25.75
C ALA A 292 -4.74 12.06 25.14
N VAL A 293 -5.66 12.60 24.32
CA VAL A 293 -6.70 11.81 23.64
C VAL A 293 -6.07 10.74 22.75
N PHE A 294 -5.05 11.09 21.97
CA PHE A 294 -4.37 10.12 21.11
C PHE A 294 -3.74 8.97 21.91
N LEU A 295 -3.03 9.29 23.00
CA LEU A 295 -2.39 8.30 23.86
C LEU A 295 -3.41 7.37 24.52
N CYS A 296 -4.49 7.93 25.05
CA CYS A 296 -5.58 7.15 25.66
C CYS A 296 -6.29 6.26 24.64
N ALA A 297 -6.60 6.79 23.46
CA ALA A 297 -7.23 6.03 22.37
C ALA A 297 -6.38 4.85 21.88
N ARG A 298 -5.05 4.93 22.06
CA ARG A 298 -4.09 3.87 21.74
C ARG A 298 -3.81 2.91 22.90
N GLY A 299 -4.41 3.12 24.07
CA GLY A 299 -4.10 2.36 25.28
C GLY A 299 -2.68 2.60 25.82
N ALA A 300 -2.02 3.68 25.40
CA ALA A 300 -0.67 4.02 25.83
C ALA A 300 -0.63 4.76 27.18
N ALA A 301 -1.75 5.41 27.54
CA ALA A 301 -1.89 6.17 28.77
C ALA A 301 -3.34 6.19 29.26
N GLU A 302 -3.54 6.53 30.53
CA GLU A 302 -4.85 6.81 31.13
C GLU A 302 -4.88 8.25 31.67
N ILE A 303 -6.08 8.83 31.78
CA ILE A 303 -6.24 10.14 32.43
C ILE A 303 -5.91 9.99 33.92
N ALA A 304 -5.03 10.87 34.43
CA ALA A 304 -4.54 10.83 35.81
C ALA A 304 -5.37 11.70 36.76
#